data_AF-A0A1Q6LEA4-F1
#
_entry.id   AF-A0A1Q6LEA4-F1
#
_cell.length_a   1.000
_cell.length_b   1.000
_cell.length_c   1.000
_cell.angle_alpha   90.00
_cell.angle_beta   90.00
_cell.angle_gamma   90.00
#
_symmetry.space_group_name_H-M   'P 1'
#
loop_
_entity.id
_entity.type
_entity.pdbx_description
1 polymer ?
#
loop_
_entity_poly.entity_id
_entity_poly.type
_entity_poly.pdbx_seq_one_letter_code
_entity_poly.pdbx_strand_id
1 'polypeptide(L)' 'MIEKCNKCNSEELFVEIQGNRRGLFCGKCGRWQKWITKQELQIGKFKGYKIIGGSYDNSKSR' A
#
# COMPACT_ATOMS: atom_id res chain seq x y z
N MET A 1 6.26 13.03 -1.23
CA MET A 1 5.21 12.01 -1.43
C MET A 1 5.66 11.09 -2.54
N ILE A 2 5.50 9.77 -2.41
CA ILE A 2 5.73 8.83 -3.51
C ILE A 2 4.38 8.61 -4.16
N GLU A 3 4.17 9.23 -5.31
CA GLU A 3 2.94 9.13 -6.10
C GLU A 3 3.10 8.15 -7.28
N LYS A 4 4.34 7.72 -7.55
CA LYS A 4 4.70 6.87 -8.70
C LYS A 4 5.89 5.96 -8.40
N CYS A 5 5.89 4.72 -8.95
CA CYS A 5 7.04 3.80 -8.83
C CYS A 5 8.24 4.41 -9.55
N ASN A 6 9.39 4.51 -8.86
CA ASN A 6 10.63 5.04 -9.46
C ASN A 6 11.18 4.15 -10.60
N LYS A 7 10.73 2.89 -10.69
CA LYS A 7 11.18 1.92 -11.69
C LYS A 7 10.30 1.91 -12.95
N CYS A 8 8.98 1.95 -12.78
CA CYS A 8 8.04 1.79 -13.90
C CYS A 8 7.13 2.99 -14.11
N ASN A 9 7.32 4.07 -13.35
CA ASN A 9 6.49 5.27 -13.36
C ASN A 9 4.98 5.04 -13.13
N SER A 10 4.58 3.85 -12.69
CA SER A 10 3.17 3.55 -12.47
C SER A 10 2.65 4.17 -11.18
N GLU A 11 1.42 4.65 -11.25
CA GLU A 11 0.65 5.22 -10.12
C GLU A 11 -0.05 4.11 -9.30
N GLU A 12 -0.04 2.88 -9.82
CA GLU A 12 -0.52 1.69 -9.13
C GLU A 12 0.39 1.33 -7.96
N LEU A 13 -0.01 1.76 -6.77
CA LEU A 13 0.67 1.48 -5.50
C LEU A 13 -0.29 0.71 -4.58
N PHE A 14 0.27 -0.20 -3.80
CA PHE A 14 -0.45 -0.93 -2.76
C PHE A 14 0.37 -0.93 -1.48
N VAL A 15 -0.29 -1.08 -0.34
CA VAL A 15 0.39 -1.25 0.94
C VAL A 15 0.43 -2.73 1.27
N GLU A 16 1.58 -3.23 1.68
CA GLU A 16 1.67 -4.56 2.28
C GLU A 16 1.98 -4.45 3.78
N ILE A 17 1.19 -5.13 4.61
CA ILE A 17 1.41 -5.23 6.05
C ILE A 17 1.97 -6.61 6.37
N GLN A 18 3.21 -6.63 6.85
CA GLN A 18 3.89 -7.82 7.34
C GLN A 18 4.10 -7.70 8.84
N GLY A 19 3.22 -8.34 9.61
CA GLY A 19 3.22 -8.26 11.07
C GLY A 19 3.02 -6.81 11.57
N ASN A 20 4.04 -6.24 12.20
CA ASN A 20 4.01 -4.85 12.69
C ASN A 20 4.54 -3.82 11.68
N ARG A 21 5.10 -4.26 10.55
CA ARG A 21 5.66 -3.37 9.53
C ARG A 21 4.68 -3.24 8.38
N ARG A 22 4.64 -2.06 7.77
CA ARG A 22 3.76 -1.74 6.65
C ARG A 22 4.51 -0.95 5.61
N GLY A 23 4.67 -1.52 4.44
CA GLY A 23 5.43 -0.97 3.34
C GLY A 23 4.52 -0.57 2.20
N LEU A 24 4.90 0.49 1.47
CA LEU A 24 4.30 0.85 0.20
C LEU A 24 5.08 0.15 -0.91
N PHE A 25 4.36 -0.56 -1.77
CA PHE A 25 4.86 -1.31 -2.90
C PHE A 25 4.13 -0.87 -4.16
N CYS A 26 4.65 -1.23 -5.32
CA CYS A 26 4.00 -0.95 -6.59
C CYS A 26 3.30 -2.17 -7.17
N GLY A 27 2.04 -1.98 -7.58
CA GLY A 27 1.20 -3.01 -8.19
C GLY A 27 1.73 -3.54 -9.52
N LYS A 28 2.43 -2.70 -10.29
CA LYS A 28 3.02 -3.07 -11.58
C LYS A 28 4.40 -3.70 -11.45
N CYS A 29 5.31 -3.00 -10.77
CA CYS A 29 6.73 -3.37 -10.71
C CYS A 29 7.05 -4.33 -9.55
N GLY A 30 6.15 -4.51 -8.57
CA GLY A 30 6.39 -5.27 -7.34
C GLY A 30 7.44 -4.64 -6.42
N ARG A 31 7.96 -3.46 -6.77
CA ARG A 31 9.10 -2.85 -6.07
C ARG A 31 8.62 -2.16 -4.79
N TRP A 32 9.29 -2.49 -3.69
CA TRP A 32 9.19 -1.74 -2.44
C TRP A 32 9.64 -0.30 -2.65
N GLN A 33 8.85 0.65 -2.16
CA GLN A 33 9.14 2.08 -2.25
C GLN A 33 9.63 2.64 -0.92
N LYS A 34 8.84 2.42 0.14
CA LYS A 34 9.16 2.92 1.49
C LYS A 34 8.34 2.21 2.56
N TRP A 35 8.82 2.27 3.81
CA TRP A 35 7.98 2.01 4.97
C TRP A 35 7.04 3.19 5.20
N ILE A 36 5.80 2.91 5.59
CA ILE A 36 4.80 3.94 5.88
C ILE A 36 4.34 3.90 7.33
N THR A 37 4.00 5.06 7.89
CA THR A 37 3.48 5.18 9.24
C THR A 37 1.97 4.92 9.28
N LYS A 38 1.37 4.93 10.47
CA LYS A 38 -0.08 4.70 10.64
C LYS A 38 -0.89 5.79 9.95
N GLN A 39 -0.42 7.03 9.99
CA GLN A 39 -1.07 8.17 9.32
C GLN A 39 -1.10 7.99 7.81
N GLU A 40 0.04 7.68 7.18
CA GLU A 40 0.13 7.40 5.75
C GLU A 40 -0.79 6.23 5.33
N LEU A 41 -0.91 5.20 6.18
CA LEU A 41 -1.85 4.10 5.95
C LEU A 41 -3.31 4.58 6.02
N GLN A 42 -3.67 5.44 6.96
CA GLN A 42 -5.02 6.01 7.06
C GLN A 42 -5.35 6.87 5.85
N ILE A 43 -4.42 7.73 5.41
CA ILE A 43 -4.55 8.51 4.18
C ILE A 43 -4.71 7.57 2.99
N GLY A 44 -3.94 6.48 2.97
CA GLY A 44 -4.03 5.48 1.92
C GLY A 44 -5.37 4.74 1.86
N LYS A 45 -5.96 4.42 3.02
CA LYS A 45 -7.32 3.88 3.09
C LYS A 45 -8.34 4.87 2.55
N PHE A 46 -8.20 6.14 2.91
CA PHE A 46 -9.08 7.20 2.41
C PHE A 46 -8.94 7.42 0.90
N LYS A 47 -7.72 7.30 0.37
CA LYS A 47 -7.43 7.36 -1.07
C LYS A 47 -7.79 6.08 -1.84
N GLY A 48 -8.18 5.00 -1.15
CA GLY A 48 -8.52 3.72 -1.79
C GLY A 48 -7.32 2.88 -2.23
N TYR A 49 -6.13 3.04 -1.64
CA TYR A 49 -5.03 2.12 -1.90
C TYR A 49 -5.39 0.70 -1.47
N LYS A 50 -5.05 -0.26 -2.31
CA LYS A 50 -5.14 -1.68 -1.97
C LYS A 50 -4.14 -1.96 -0.86
N ILE A 51 -4.60 -2.58 0.22
CA ILE A 51 -3.72 -3.05 1.28
C ILE A 51 -3.73 -4.60 1.19
N ILE A 52 -2.60 -5.25 1.44
CA ILE A 52 -2.45 -6.71 1.39
C ILE A 52 -1.64 -7.17 2.60
N GLY A 53 -1.90 -8.37 3.10
CA GLY A 53 -1.23 -8.88 4.30
C GLY A 53 -1.74 -8.22 5.59
N GLY A 54 -1.87 -9.02 6.63
CA GLY A 54 -2.59 -8.68 7.85
C GLY A 54 -4.05 -9.11 7.77
N SER A 55 -4.58 -9.67 8.85
CA SER A 55 -5.97 -10.14 9.01
C SER A 55 -7.02 -9.02 8.95
N TYR A 56 -6.79 -7.96 8.17
CA TYR A 56 -7.72 -6.87 7.91
C TYR A 56 -8.43 -7.09 6.56
N ASP A 57 -8.74 -8.34 6.21
CA ASP A 57 -9.73 -8.58 5.16
C ASP A 57 -11.08 -8.04 5.66
N ASN A 58 -11.47 -6.85 5.21
CA ASN A 58 -12.86 -6.41 5.24
C ASN A 58 -13.43 -6.52 3.83
N SER A 59 -13.22 -7.69 3.20
CA SER A 59 -13.74 -8.00 1.87
C SER A 59 -14.95 -8.94 2.01
N LYS A 60 -15.87 -8.63 2.93
CA LYS A 60 -17.29 -9.04 2.85
C LYS A 60 -18.17 -7.97 3.48
N SER A 61 -18.51 -6.96 2.69
CA SER A 61 -19.79 -6.27 2.84
C SER A 61 -20.42 -6.23 1.44
N ARG A 62 -21.12 -7.31 1.12
CA ARG A 62 -22.16 -7.38 0.09
C ARG A 62 -23.27 -8.25 0.64
#